data_AF-A0A962WXM7-F1
#
_entry.id   AF-A0A962WXM7-F1
#
_cell.length_a   1.000
_cell.length_b   1.000
_cell.length_c   1.000
_cell.angle_alpha   90.00
_cell.angle_beta   90.00
_cell.angle_gamma   90.00
#
_symmetry.space_group_name_H-M   'P 1'
#
loop_
_entity.id
_entity.type
_entity.pdbx_description
1 polymer ?
#
loop_
_entity_poly.entity_id
_entity_poly.type
_entity_poly.pdbx_seq_one_letter_code
_entity_poly.pdbx_strand_id
1 'polypeptide(L)' 'MQFPSPLVPARLERRYKRFLADCVLEETGERITASVPNTGSMLGLTDPGSPVMLSVSDSKTRKYRHTLELVHA' A
#
# COMPACT_ATOMS: atom_id res chain seq x y z
N MET A 1 -9.04 8.93 -13.10
CA MET A 1 -7.97 7.94 -13.35
C MET A 1 -8.63 6.56 -13.49
N GLN A 2 -8.10 5.70 -14.34
CA GLN A 2 -8.58 4.32 -14.52
C GLN A 2 -7.48 3.37 -14.05
N PHE A 3 -7.76 2.55 -13.03
CA PHE A 3 -6.88 1.48 -12.60
C PHE A 3 -7.24 0.19 -13.36
N PRO A 4 -6.25 -0.62 -13.77
CA PRO A 4 -6.51 -1.84 -14.55
C PRO A 4 -7.23 -2.93 -13.76
N SER A 5 -7.21 -2.85 -12.43
CA SER A 5 -7.91 -3.74 -11.50
C SER A 5 -8.49 -2.95 -10.33
N PRO A 6 -9.53 -3.47 -9.66
CA PRO A 6 -10.04 -2.89 -8.42
C PRO A 6 -8.93 -2.79 -7.37
N LEU A 7 -8.88 -1.66 -6.69
CA LEU A 7 -7.94 -1.46 -5.59
C LEU A 7 -8.49 -2.08 -4.31
N VAL A 8 -7.59 -2.64 -3.50
CA VAL A 8 -7.90 -3.25 -2.21
C VAL A 8 -7.74 -2.20 -1.11
N PRO A 9 -8.78 -1.96 -0.29
CA PRO A 9 -8.69 -1.04 0.84
C PRO A 9 -7.87 -1.64 1.99
N ALA A 10 -7.04 -0.82 2.62
CA ALA A 10 -6.21 -1.19 3.76
C ALA A 10 -5.94 0.00 4.69
N ARG A 11 -5.39 -0.30 5.87
CA ARG A 11 -4.88 0.69 6.83
C ARG A 11 -3.36 0.66 6.87
N LEU A 12 -2.72 1.81 6.73
CA LEU A 12 -1.28 1.94 6.86
C LEU A 12 -0.84 1.69 8.31
N GLU A 13 0.06 0.76 8.57
CA GLU A 13 0.69 0.62 9.89
C GLU A 13 1.95 1.49 9.97
N ARG A 14 2.81 1.41 8.95
CA ARG A 14 4.04 2.22 8.85
C ARG A 14 4.62 2.17 7.45
N ARG A 15 5.31 3.24 7.05
CA ARG A 15 6.20 3.27 5.88
C ARG A 15 7.66 3.26 6.33
N TYR A 16 8.50 2.47 5.67
CA TYR A 16 9.91 2.34 6.01
C TYR A 16 10.77 2.01 4.79
N LYS A 17 12.08 2.25 4.90
CA LYS A 17 13.04 2.10 3.78
C LYS A 17 12.63 2.83 2.50
N ARG A 18 11.70 3.79 2.57
CA ARG A 18 11.07 4.54 1.47
C ARG A 18 10.16 3.72 0.54
N PHE A 19 10.54 2.49 0.21
CA PHE A 19 9.86 1.65 -0.76
C PHE A 19 8.98 0.55 -0.15
N LEU A 20 8.84 0.47 1.17
CA LEU A 20 7.99 -0.51 1.85
C LEU A 20 6.97 0.15 2.78
N ALA A 21 5.79 -0.44 2.84
CA ALA A 21 4.78 -0.12 3.84
C ALA A 21 4.16 -1.41 4.39
N ASP A 22 4.02 -1.49 5.70
CA ASP A 22 3.20 -2.51 6.33
C ASP A 22 1.76 -1.98 6.41
N CYS A 23 0.79 -2.81 6.02
CA CYS A 23 -0.63 -2.46 5.97
C CYS A 23 -1.50 -3.60 6.50
N VAL A 24 -2.70 -3.27 6.97
CA VAL A 24 -3.75 -4.24 7.34
C VAL A 24 -4.88 -4.17 6.32
N LEU A 25 -5.19 -5.28 5.65
CA LEU A 25 -6.30 -5.35 4.71
C LEU A 25 -7.64 -5.17 5.45
N GLU A 26 -8.52 -4.30 4.97
CA GLU A 26 -9.78 -4.01 5.68
C GLU A 26 -10.75 -5.22 5.65
N GLU A 27 -10.77 -6.00 4.57
CA GLU A 27 -11.71 -7.12 4.43
C GLU A 27 -11.35 -8.32 5.32
N THR A 28 -10.06 -8.61 5.48
CA THR A 28 -9.60 -9.84 6.15
C THR A 28 -8.89 -9.59 7.48
N GLY A 29 -8.44 -8.37 7.74
CA GLY A 29 -7.54 -8.06 8.86
C GLY A 29 -6.12 -8.60 8.68
N GLU A 30 -5.78 -9.12 7.50
CA GLU A 30 -4.45 -9.67 7.22
C GLU A 30 -3.39 -8.57 7.17
N ARG A 31 -2.25 -8.79 7.84
CA ARG A 31 -1.07 -7.93 7.75
C ARG A 31 -0.23 -8.31 6.54
N ILE A 32 0.05 -7.32 5.70
CA ILE A 32 0.85 -7.48 4.48
C ILE A 32 1.91 -6.40 4.38
N THR A 33 2.96 -6.67 3.60
CA THR A 33 3.91 -5.65 3.16
C THR A 33 3.63 -5.28 1.70
N ALA A 34 3.41 -4.00 1.45
CA ALA A 34 3.22 -3.42 0.12
C ALA A 34 4.49 -2.70 -0.35
N SER A 35 4.71 -2.72 -1.67
CA SER A 35 5.70 -1.87 -2.33
C SER A 35 5.17 -0.45 -2.43
N VAL A 36 6.01 0.54 -2.14
CA VAL A 36 5.67 1.96 -2.26
C VAL A 36 6.46 2.56 -3.44
N PRO A 37 5.80 2.89 -4.57
CA PRO A 37 6.46 3.41 -5.77
C PRO A 37 6.76 4.92 -5.67
N ASN A 38 7.19 5.38 -4.49
CA ASN A 38 7.52 6.77 -4.23
C ASN A 38 8.83 6.82 -3.41
N THR A 39 9.87 7.45 -3.96
CA THR A 39 11.18 7.59 -3.31
C THR A 39 11.28 8.85 -2.44
N GLY A 40 10.33 9.78 -2.55
CA GLY A 40 10.24 11.02 -1.79
C GLY A 40 9.79 10.84 -0.34
N SER A 41 9.69 11.95 0.40
CA SER A 41 9.38 11.93 1.83
C SER A 41 7.98 11.43 2.15
N MET A 42 6.98 11.66 1.27
CA MET A 42 5.55 11.48 1.56
C MET A 42 5.15 12.17 2.88
N LEU A 43 5.72 13.36 3.14
CA LEU A 43 5.44 14.14 4.35
C LEU A 43 3.93 14.39 4.47
N GLY A 44 3.35 14.05 5.62
CA GLY A 44 1.91 14.17 5.88
C GLY A 44 1.03 13.08 5.25
N LEU A 45 1.62 12.07 4.60
CA LEU A 45 0.89 10.97 3.95
C LEU A 45 1.30 9.59 4.50
N THR A 46 1.97 9.55 5.65
CA THR A 46 2.54 8.31 6.22
C THR A 46 2.09 8.06 7.64
N ASP A 47 1.00 8.71 8.04
CA ASP A 47 0.49 8.60 9.39
C ASP A 47 -0.10 7.19 9.62
N PRO A 48 0.27 6.50 10.71
CA PRO A 48 -0.33 5.22 11.06
C PRO A 48 -1.86 5.32 11.18
N GLY A 49 -2.58 4.37 10.59
CA GLY A 49 -4.03 4.33 10.52
C GLY A 49 -4.64 5.01 9.28
N SER A 50 -3.85 5.74 8.49
CA SER A 50 -4.36 6.35 7.25
C SER A 50 -4.99 5.29 6.33
N PRO A 51 -6.19 5.57 5.77
CA PRO A 51 -6.76 4.73 4.72
C PRO A 51 -5.85 4.75 3.48
N VAL A 52 -5.57 3.58 2.93
CA VAL A 52 -4.78 3.43 1.71
C VAL A 52 -5.47 2.48 0.74
N MET A 53 -5.18 2.65 -0.54
CA MET A 53 -5.66 1.77 -1.61
C MET A 53 -4.48 1.08 -2.28
N LEU A 54 -4.56 -0.25 -2.40
CA LEU A 54 -3.49 -1.10 -2.90
C LEU A 54 -3.88 -1.74 -4.23
N SER A 55 -2.99 -1.75 -5.22
CA SER A 55 -3.14 -2.61 -6.39
C SER A 55 -2.57 -3.99 -6.11
N VAL A 56 -3.12 -5.02 -6.78
CA VAL A 56 -2.67 -6.41 -6.68
C VAL A 56 -2.01 -6.83 -8.00
N SER A 57 -0.83 -7.43 -7.92
CA SER A 57 -0.15 -8.03 -9.07
C SER A 57 -0.16 -9.55 -8.97
N ASP A 58 -0.44 -10.23 -10.08
CA ASP A 58 -0.36 -11.71 -10.17
C ASP A 58 1.01 -12.21 -10.65
N SER A 59 1.99 -11.29 -10.78
CA SER A 59 3.35 -11.67 -11.16
C SER A 59 4.03 -12.51 -10.08
N LYS A 60 4.36 -13.76 -10.43
CA LYS A 60 5.05 -14.71 -9.54
C LYS A 60 6.49 -14.31 -9.21
N THR A 61 7.08 -13.37 -9.96
CA THR A 61 8.45 -12.91 -9.73
C THR A 61 8.53 -11.74 -8.76
N ARG A 62 7.39 -11.10 -8.42
CA ARG A 62 7.39 -10.01 -7.44
C ARG A 62 7.49 -10.57 -6.03
N LYS A 63 8.41 -10.01 -5.25
CA LYS A 63 8.50 -10.29 -3.81
C LYS A 63 7.28 -9.78 -3.03
N TYR A 64 6.75 -8.61 -3.41
CA TYR A 64 5.58 -7.99 -2.79
C TYR A 64 4.45 -7.91 -3.80
N ARG A 65 3.35 -8.60 -3.49
CA ARG A 65 2.17 -8.69 -4.36
C ARG A 65 1.44 -7.35 -4.49
N HIS A 66 1.39 -6.60 -3.40
CA HIS A 66 0.64 -5.37 -3.26
C HIS A 66 1.51 -4.14 -3.55
N THR A 67 0.93 -3.13 -4.20
CA THR A 67 1.56 -1.81 -4.40
C THR A 67 0.66 -0.73 -3.83
N LEU A 68 1.22 0.22 -3.08
CA LEU A 68 0.47 1.37 -2.56
C LEU A 68 0.24 2.38 -3.68
N GLU A 69 -1.03 2.60 -4.04
CA GLU A 69 -1.43 3.50 -5.13
C GLU A 69 -1.93 4.85 -4.58
N LEU A 70 -2.73 4.82 -3.51
CA LEU A 70 -3.35 6.01 -2.94
C LEU A 70 -3.24 6.01 -1.42
N VAL A 71 -3.07 7.20 -0.86
CA VAL A 71 -3.26 7.50 0.57
C VAL A 71 -4.39 8.51 0.68
N HIS A 72 -5.36 8.25 1.54
CA HIS A 72 -6.36 9.22 1.94
C HIS A 72 -5.84 9.94 3.19
N ALA A 73 -5.56 11.23 3.06
CA ALA A 73 -5.10 12.11 4.13
C ALA A 73 -6.14 13.20 4.43
#